data_AF-A0A9D8R118-F1
#
_entry.id   AF-A0A9D8R118-F1
#
_cell.length_a   1.000
_cell.length_b   1.000
_cell.length_c   1.000
_cell.angle_alpha   90.00
_cell.angle_beta   90.00
_cell.angle_gamma   90.00
#
_symmetry.space_group_name_H-M   'P 1'
#
loop_
_entity.id
_entity.type
_entity.pdbx_description
1 polymer ?
#
loop_
_entity_poly.entity_id
_entity_poly.type
_entity_poly.pdbx_seq_one_letter_code
_entity_poly.pdbx_strand_id
1 'polypeptide(L)' 'MEQTILNEAQLGILRLLGRMKNVEQVSELRQVISNYYAQKATEEMDSLWESGQWNEVKNKGILKEHLRTPYKYAK' A
#
# COMPACT_ATOMS: atom_id res chain seq x y z
N MET A 1 -3.37 16.94 24.40
CA MET A 1 -3.36 16.33 23.05
C MET A 1 -2.07 16.78 22.39
N GLU A 2 -1.18 15.86 22.02
CA GLU A 2 -0.04 16.21 21.16
C GLU A 2 -0.57 16.69 19.81
N GLN A 3 -0.07 17.83 19.32
CA GLN A 3 -0.37 18.29 17.98
C GLN A 3 0.38 17.41 16.98
N THR A 4 -0.33 16.71 16.11
CA THR A 4 0.27 16.03 14.97
C THR A 4 0.88 17.07 14.03
N ILE A 5 2.20 17.20 14.02
CA ILE A 5 2.91 18.04 13.04
C ILE A 5 2.92 17.28 11.73
N LEU A 6 2.19 17.79 10.74
CA LEU A 6 2.13 17.21 9.40
C LEU A 6 3.34 17.67 8.57
N ASN A 7 3.92 16.75 7.82
CA ASN A 7 5.00 17.09 6.88
C ASN A 7 4.45 17.73 5.59
N GLU A 8 5.34 18.28 4.77
CA GLU A 8 4.96 18.99 3.53
C GLU A 8 4.15 18.14 2.55
N ALA A 9 4.46 16.84 2.44
CA ALA A 9 3.71 15.94 1.56
C ALA A 9 2.27 15.75 2.05
N GLN A 10 2.09 15.56 3.36
CA GLN A 10 0.77 15.43 3.99
C GLN A 10 -0.05 16.72 3.82
N LEU A 11 0.56 17.89 4.03
CA LEU A 11 -0.09 19.19 3.80
C LEU A 11 -0.47 19.38 2.32
N GLY A 12 0.39 18.94 1.40
CA GLY A 12 0.11 18.94 -0.04
C GLY A 12 -1.14 18.14 -0.40
N ILE A 13 -1.26 16.91 0.12
CA ILE A 13 -2.44 16.06 -0.09
C ILE A 13 -3.70 16.70 0.52
N LEU A 14 -3.60 17.27 1.72
CA LEU A 14 -4.74 17.97 2.35
C LEU A 14 -5.24 19.16 1.51
N ARG A 15 -4.33 19.92 0.89
CA ARG A 15 -4.70 21.02 -0.01
C ARG A 15 -5.43 20.52 -1.26
N LEU A 16 -5.06 19.34 -1.79
CA LEU A 16 -5.76 18.70 -2.91
C LEU A 16 -7.16 18.24 -2.48
N LEU A 17 -7.28 17.61 -1.31
CA LEU A 17 -8.55 17.18 -0.74
C LEU A 17 -9.50 18.37 -0.50
N GLY A 18 -8.98 19.52 -0.05
CA GLY A 18 -9.77 20.73 0.15
C GLY A 18 -10.43 21.30 -1.12
N ARG A 19 -10.03 20.84 -2.31
CA ARG A 19 -10.67 21.21 -3.59
C ARG A 19 -11.79 20.25 -4.00
N MET A 20 -11.90 19.10 -3.35
CA MET A 20 -12.91 18.08 -3.63
C MET A 20 -14.20 18.46 -2.92
N LYS A 21 -15.32 18.33 -3.63
CA LYS A 21 -16.64 18.81 -3.16
C LYS A 21 -17.59 17.68 -2.76
N ASN A 22 -17.25 16.43 -3.11
CA ASN A 22 -18.07 15.26 -2.80
C ASN A 22 -17.21 14.05 -2.44
N VAL A 23 -17.88 13.00 -1.94
CA VAL A 23 -17.23 11.78 -1.44
C VAL A 23 -16.68 10.93 -2.59
N GLU A 24 -17.33 10.99 -3.76
CA GLU A 24 -16.94 10.26 -4.96
C GLU A 24 -15.55 10.69 -5.44
N GLN A 25 -15.27 11.99 -5.48
CA GLN A 25 -13.95 12.52 -5.85
C GLN A 25 -12.84 12.06 -4.88
N VAL A 26 -13.15 11.95 -3.59
CA VAL A 26 -12.20 11.43 -2.59
C VAL A 26 -11.96 9.93 -2.82
N SER A 27 -13.01 9.17 -3.16
CA SER A 27 -12.91 7.75 -3.51
C SER A 27 -12.05 7.53 -4.76
N GLU A 28 -12.25 8.34 -5.79
CA GLU A 28 -11.45 8.30 -7.02
C GLU A 28 -9.97 8.60 -6.73
N LEU A 29 -9.67 9.63 -5.95
CA LEU A 29 -8.29 9.93 -5.56
C LEU A 29 -7.67 8.79 -4.76
N ARG A 30 -8.42 8.19 -3.84
CA ARG A 30 -7.97 7.00 -3.11
C ARG A 30 -7.65 5.86 -4.05
N GLN A 31 -8.46 5.64 -5.09
CA GLN A 31 -8.19 4.62 -6.09
C GLN A 31 -6.91 4.91 -6.87
N VAL A 32 -6.70 6.16 -7.30
CA VAL A 32 -5.46 6.58 -7.99
C VAL A 32 -4.22 6.32 -7.14
N ILE A 33 -4.26 6.71 -5.87
CA ILE A 33 -3.15 6.48 -4.93
C ILE A 33 -2.93 4.98 -4.70
N SER A 34 -4.01 4.21 -4.56
CA SER A 34 -3.92 2.75 -4.39
C SER A 34 -3.30 2.08 -5.61
N ASN A 35 -3.70 2.51 -6.81
CA ASN A 35 -3.14 2.01 -8.07
C ASN A 35 -1.65 2.36 -8.20
N TYR A 36 -1.24 3.57 -7.80
CA TYR A 36 0.16 3.97 -7.81
C TYR A 36 1.03 3.03 -6.95
N TYR A 37 0.59 2.73 -5.72
CA TYR A 37 1.33 1.81 -4.85
C TYR A 37 1.26 0.36 -5.32
N ALA A 38 0.13 -0.08 -5.86
CA ALA A 38 0.01 -1.42 -6.43
C ALA A 38 0.98 -1.61 -7.61
N GLN A 39 1.05 -0.63 -8.51
CA GLN A 39 1.99 -0.63 -9.63
C GLN A 39 3.44 -0.65 -9.13
N LYS A 40 3.78 0.17 -8.14
CA LYS A 40 5.13 0.17 -7.54
C LYS A 40 5.49 -1.18 -6.93
N ALA A 41 4.57 -1.80 -6.21
CA ALA A 41 4.79 -3.13 -5.64
C ALA A 41 5.01 -4.20 -6.73
N THR A 42 4.28 -4.11 -7.84
CA THR A 42 4.49 -4.99 -9.00
C THR A 42 5.87 -4.76 -9.62
N GLU A 43 6.24 -3.52 -9.89
CA GLU A 43 7.55 -3.15 -10.46
C GLU A 43 8.71 -3.65 -9.58
N GLU A 44 8.60 -3.53 -8.26
CA GLU A 44 9.59 -4.04 -7.32
C GLU A 44 9.67 -5.58 -7.34
N MET A 45 8.53 -6.27 -7.40
CA MET A 45 8.50 -7.73 -7.49
C MET A 45 9.13 -8.23 -8.80
N ASP A 46 8.84 -7.56 -9.92
CA ASP A 46 9.44 -7.87 -11.22
C ASP A 46 10.97 -7.68 -11.16
N SER A 47 11.44 -6.59 -10.56
CA SER A 47 12.88 -6.35 -10.36
C SER A 47 13.55 -7.42 -9.50
N LEU A 48 12.87 -7.88 -8.44
CA LEU A 48 13.35 -9.00 -7.62
C LEU A 48 13.41 -10.31 -8.41
N TRP A 49 12.46 -10.55 -9.32
CA TRP A 49 12.46 -11.72 -10.19
C TRP A 49 13.62 -11.66 -11.20
N GLU A 50 13.78 -10.53 -11.89
CA GLU A 50 14.83 -10.32 -12.90
C GLU A 50 16.24 -10.39 -12.31
N SER A 51 16.44 -9.86 -11.09
CA SER A 51 17.72 -9.96 -10.38
C SER A 51 18.03 -11.36 -9.83
N GLY A 52 17.08 -12.31 -9.92
CA GLY A 52 17.18 -13.65 -9.35
C GLY A 52 17.10 -13.69 -7.82
N GLN A 53 16.89 -12.53 -7.17
CA GLN A 53 16.66 -12.44 -5.73
C GLN A 53 15.33 -13.08 -5.33
N TRP A 54 14.38 -13.15 -6.25
CA TRP A 54 13.15 -13.91 -6.15
C TRP A 54 13.05 -14.94 -7.27
N ASN A 55 12.48 -16.12 -6.98
CA ASN A 55 12.33 -17.20 -7.94
C ASN A 55 11.28 -18.22 -7.47
N GLU A 56 11.01 -19.20 -8.33
CA GLU A 56 10.01 -20.25 -8.08
C GLU A 56 10.27 -21.09 -6.82
N VAL A 57 11.54 -21.30 -6.46
CA VAL A 57 11.91 -22.05 -5.23
C VAL A 57 11.53 -21.25 -3.99
N LYS A 58 11.87 -19.95 -3.95
CA LYS A 58 11.48 -19.05 -2.85
C LYS A 58 9.97 -18.90 -2.76
N ASN A 59 9.29 -18.78 -3.91
CA ASN A 59 7.82 -18.67 -3.97
C ASN A 59 7.13 -19.90 -3.34
N LYS A 60 7.61 -21.11 -3.67
CA LYS A 60 7.13 -22.36 -3.04
C LYS A 60 7.48 -22.46 -1.55
N GLY A 61 8.57 -21.84 -1.12
CA GLY A 61 8.93 -21.73 0.30
C GLY A 61 7.88 -20.94 1.07
N ILE A 62 7.61 -19.71 0.62
CA ILE A 62 6.64 -18.79 1.24
C ILE A 62 5.25 -19.41 1.35
N LEU A 63 4.80 -20.16 0.33
CA LEU A 63 3.49 -20.83 0.36
C LEU A 63 3.32 -21.77 1.57
N LYS A 64 4.42 -22.34 2.06
CA LYS A 64 4.42 -23.24 3.22
C LYS A 64 4.51 -22.50 4.55
N GLU A 65 4.70 -21.18 4.52
CA GLU A 65 4.82 -20.36 5.72
C GLU A 65 3.44 -19.88 6.19
N HIS A 66 3.23 -19.90 7.50
CA HIS A 66 2.01 -19.42 8.14
C HIS A 66 2.13 -17.95 8.57
N LEU A 67 2.53 -17.07 7.65
CA LEU A 67 2.81 -15.64 7.93
C LEU A 67 1.56 -14.77 8.11
N ARG A 68 0.35 -15.32 7.88
CA ARG A 68 -0.89 -14.58 8.06
C ARG A 68 -1.13 -14.29 9.54
N THR A 69 -1.74 -13.13 9.82
CA THR A 69 -2.18 -12.79 11.18
C THR A 69 -3.05 -13.92 11.77
N PRO A 70 -2.69 -14.48 12.95
CA PRO A 70 -3.47 -15.54 13.57
C PRO A 70 -4.91 -15.09 13.85
N TYR A 71 -5.88 -15.94 13.54
CA TYR A 71 -7.27 -15.67 13.89
C TYR A 71 -7.45 -15.70 15.40
N LYS A 72 -7.78 -14.54 15.98
CA LYS A 72 -8.32 -14.47 17.34
C LYS A 72 -9.79 -14.84 17.25
N TYR A 73 -10.13 -16.10 17.54
CA TYR A 73 -11.54 -16.45 17.78
C TYR A 73 -11.98 -15.71 19.04
N ALA A 74 -12.95 -14.81 18.91
CA ALA A 74 -13.61 -14.23 20.07
C ALA A 74 -14.31 -15.38 20.82
N LYS A 75 -13.97 -15.55 22.10
CA LYS A 75 -14.68 -16.44 23.03
C LYS A 75 -15.84 -15.68 23.66
#